data_AF-A0A8H7YJ36-F1
#
_entry.id   AF-A0A8H7YJ36-F1
#
_cell.length_a   1.000
_cell.length_b   1.000
_cell.length_c   1.000
_cell.angle_alpha   90.00
_cell.angle_beta   90.00
_cell.angle_gamma   90.00
#
_symmetry.space_group_name_H-M   'P 1'
#
loop_
_entity.id
_entity.type
_entity.pdbx_description
1 polymer ?
#
loop_
_entity_poly.entity_id
_entity_poly.type
_entity_poly.pdbx_seq_one_letter_code
_entity_poly.pdbx_strand_id
1 'polypeptide(L)'
;MAFNSRMSQQFHGGSGQQGGRNKKKEDDSDALMRLPDREIAGCINDIGVPFSVADLVKPNPQQIQLVFESFAELLMNATRETVEPAMRAAAEDICPDHVDLIPPDTRNLMGFFMSLRKLMVECGVNDFAFTDLTKPTHDRLVKIFSYLINFVRFRETQTAVIDKHFSKSETTRARIETLYEENQEMQQRLAEMSRQQKAMEGPVNDKIKRNDELKVRLLELRRSQERVAETLERVKMEKARKQTHLEEMTEKILKSRQESEKLRPYVLQSPATLQASLTDLSDSLMRDKLQIDNMEKRMRALQTSMDTFNVVANDVQSCVKVLEDIALELQKEEEEDARAIRNRDALTERGNTVREVAQTEKLLQRQLSRWHERTEALRKSSREKQELAQARMEELRGIQKQLREELAEKQRDMERRRIRIEQTEKKMVDLKENIENEIHSAHDEYLKLESHIKLYITEMEKCL
;
A
#
# COMPACT_ATOMS: atom_id res chain seq x y z
N MET A 1 -74.48 29.52 -20.75
CA MET A 1 -75.48 30.14 -19.84
C MET A 1 -74.82 30.20 -18.46
N ALA A 2 -74.81 31.25 -17.66
CA ALA A 2 -75.22 32.64 -17.73
C ALA A 2 -74.97 33.21 -16.31
N PHE A 3 -74.36 34.40 -16.18
CA PHE A 3 -74.58 35.41 -15.11
C PHE A 3 -74.25 35.00 -13.64
N ASN A 4 -73.67 35.80 -12.74
CA ASN A 4 -73.29 37.21 -12.63
C ASN A 4 -72.38 37.31 -11.36
N SER A 5 -71.26 38.04 -11.29
CA SER A 5 -71.03 39.50 -11.20
C SER A 5 -71.45 40.18 -9.89
N ARG A 6 -70.46 40.65 -9.10
CA ARG A 6 -70.33 41.98 -8.41
C ARG A 6 -69.25 41.91 -7.32
N MET A 7 -68.12 42.61 -7.48
CA MET A 7 -67.84 44.03 -7.14
C MET A 7 -67.25 44.23 -5.74
N SER A 8 -66.02 44.73 -5.72
CA SER A 8 -65.45 45.77 -4.85
C SER A 8 -65.58 45.64 -3.32
N GLN A 9 -64.43 45.60 -2.63
CA GLN A 9 -64.02 46.74 -1.79
C GLN A 9 -62.52 46.65 -1.42
N GLN A 10 -61.76 47.65 -1.86
CA GLN A 10 -60.50 48.04 -1.23
C GLN A 10 -60.83 48.60 0.17
N PHE A 11 -60.13 48.12 1.19
CA PHE A 11 -59.91 48.88 2.42
C PHE A 11 -58.45 48.73 2.87
N HIS A 12 -57.80 49.87 3.01
CA HIS A 12 -56.48 50.06 3.60
C HIS A 12 -56.57 49.97 5.12
N GLY A 13 -55.50 49.46 5.75
CA GLY A 13 -55.11 49.83 7.11
C GLY A 13 -55.50 48.86 8.21
N GLY A 14 -54.50 48.29 8.88
CA GLY A 14 -54.70 47.53 10.12
C GLY A 14 -53.60 46.53 10.41
N SER A 15 -52.45 47.03 10.84
CA SER A 15 -51.36 46.27 11.47
C SER A 15 -51.85 45.29 12.54
N GLY A 16 -51.34 44.06 12.52
CA GLY A 16 -51.33 43.20 13.70
C GLY A 16 -51.30 41.71 13.41
N GLN A 17 -50.20 41.07 13.82
CA GLN A 17 -50.23 39.74 14.42
C GLN A 17 -50.23 38.51 13.49
N GLN A 18 -49.20 38.37 12.65
CA GLN A 18 -48.74 37.08 12.11
C GLN A 18 -47.20 36.95 12.16
N GLY A 19 -46.59 37.28 13.31
CA GLY A 19 -45.15 37.10 13.55
C GLY A 19 -44.79 36.12 14.67
N GLY A 20 -45.78 35.69 15.46
CA GLY A 20 -45.53 34.99 16.74
C GLY A 20 -45.31 33.49 16.66
N ARG A 21 -45.53 32.83 15.52
CA ARG A 21 -45.51 31.36 15.41
C ARG A 21 -44.19 30.78 14.89
N ASN A 22 -43.47 31.52 14.03
CA ASN A 22 -42.11 31.13 13.59
C ASN A 22 -41.05 31.52 14.63
N LYS A 23 -41.15 32.70 15.24
CA LYS A 23 -40.21 33.15 16.27
C LYS A 23 -40.19 32.23 17.49
N LYS A 24 -41.36 31.68 17.87
CA LYS A 24 -41.51 30.73 18.97
C LYS A 24 -40.92 29.34 18.68
N LYS A 25 -40.87 28.93 17.40
CA LYS A 25 -40.22 27.67 16.97
C LYS A 25 -38.70 27.81 16.87
N GLU A 26 -38.21 28.98 16.44
CA GLU A 26 -36.78 29.30 16.46
C GLU A 26 -36.26 29.39 17.90
N ASP A 27 -37.00 30.04 18.80
CA ASP A 27 -36.64 30.13 20.23
C ASP A 27 -36.60 28.75 20.93
N ASP A 28 -37.53 27.82 20.61
CA ASP A 28 -37.55 26.46 21.17
C ASP A 28 -36.38 25.60 20.63
N SER A 29 -35.98 25.79 19.36
CA SER A 29 -34.82 25.10 18.77
C SER A 29 -33.49 25.66 19.27
N ASP A 30 -33.42 26.98 19.47
CA ASP A 30 -32.27 27.67 20.04
C ASP A 30 -32.06 27.27 21.52
N ALA A 31 -33.15 27.08 22.28
CA ALA A 31 -33.10 26.67 23.67
C ALA A 31 -32.55 25.25 23.86
N LEU A 32 -32.81 24.34 22.92
CA LEU A 32 -32.31 22.96 22.97
C LEU A 32 -30.82 22.86 22.60
N MET A 33 -30.31 23.83 21.83
CA MET A 33 -28.95 23.84 21.30
C MET A 33 -27.97 24.65 22.15
N ARG A 34 -28.44 25.48 23.09
CA ARG A 34 -27.60 26.29 23.98
C ARG A 34 -26.88 25.42 25.02
N LEU A 35 -25.56 25.45 24.98
CA LEU A 35 -24.70 24.79 25.95
C LEU A 35 -24.44 25.71 27.16
N PRO A 36 -24.18 25.15 28.35
CA PRO A 36 -23.82 25.96 29.51
C PRO A 36 -22.43 26.58 29.32
N ASP A 37 -22.25 27.80 29.80
CA ASP A 37 -21.02 28.60 29.69
C ASP A 37 -19.74 27.84 30.10
N ARG A 38 -19.85 26.93 31.07
CA ARG A 38 -18.75 26.06 31.52
C ARG A 38 -18.33 25.03 30.48
N GLU A 39 -19.28 24.45 29.75
CA GLU A 39 -18.98 23.50 28.68
C GLU A 39 -18.40 24.20 27.47
N ILE A 40 -18.92 25.39 27.13
CA ILE A 40 -18.38 26.22 26.06
C ILE A 40 -16.91 26.55 26.34
N ALA A 41 -16.60 27.02 27.56
CA ALA A 41 -15.23 27.31 27.94
C ALA A 41 -14.34 26.05 27.97
N GLY A 42 -14.87 24.90 28.40
CA GLY A 42 -14.17 23.61 28.35
C GLY A 42 -13.77 23.22 26.93
N CYS A 43 -14.73 23.19 26.00
CA CYS A 43 -14.48 22.80 24.61
C CYS A 43 -13.54 23.78 23.88
N ILE A 44 -13.58 25.08 24.19
CA ILE A 44 -12.64 26.05 23.60
C ILE A 44 -11.21 25.83 24.13
N ASN A 45 -11.05 25.48 25.41
CA ASN A 45 -9.73 25.10 25.95
C ASN A 45 -9.20 23.80 25.32
N ASP A 46 -10.07 22.82 25.04
CA ASP A 46 -9.69 21.56 24.40
C ASP A 46 -9.16 21.77 22.97
N ILE A 47 -9.58 22.83 22.30
CA ILE A 47 -9.09 23.25 20.98
C ILE A 47 -7.73 23.95 21.07
N GLY A 48 -7.26 24.27 22.28
CA GLY A 48 -5.92 24.82 22.54
C GLY A 48 -5.87 26.33 22.78
N VAL A 49 -7.03 27.00 22.90
CA VAL A 49 -7.09 28.43 23.24
C VAL A 49 -7.45 28.60 24.71
N PRO A 50 -6.62 29.27 25.54
CA PRO A 50 -6.93 29.50 26.95
C PRO A 50 -8.14 30.43 27.07
N PHE A 51 -9.26 29.87 27.52
CA PHE A 51 -10.54 30.58 27.57
C PHE A 51 -11.28 30.27 28.88
N SER A 52 -11.61 31.30 29.65
CA SER A 52 -12.33 31.16 30.91
C SER A 52 -13.79 31.56 30.81
N VAL A 53 -14.62 31.12 31.77
CA VAL A 53 -16.03 31.53 31.86
C VAL A 53 -16.16 33.04 32.05
N ALA A 54 -15.17 33.70 32.67
CA ALA A 54 -15.14 35.14 32.84
C ALA A 54 -14.95 35.87 31.49
N ASP A 55 -14.18 35.28 30.57
CA ASP A 55 -13.94 35.81 29.23
C ASP A 55 -15.18 35.69 28.34
N LEU A 56 -16.06 34.71 28.62
CA LEU A 56 -17.35 34.62 27.94
C LEU A 56 -18.31 35.74 28.40
N VAL A 57 -18.37 35.99 29.72
CA VAL A 57 -19.25 37.00 30.33
C VAL A 57 -18.80 38.43 29.97
N LYS A 58 -17.49 38.65 29.86
CA LYS A 58 -16.90 39.92 29.39
C LYS A 58 -15.98 39.66 28.19
N PRO A 59 -16.55 39.55 26.97
CA PRO A 59 -15.78 39.14 25.80
C PRO A 59 -14.80 40.23 25.36
N ASN A 60 -13.52 39.87 25.34
CA ASN A 60 -12.47 40.68 24.72
C ASN A 60 -12.47 40.42 23.20
N PRO A 61 -12.70 41.44 22.34
CA PRO A 61 -12.74 41.27 20.89
C PRO A 61 -11.51 40.56 20.30
N GLN A 62 -10.32 40.82 20.85
CA GLN A 62 -9.08 40.22 20.35
C GLN A 62 -8.99 38.72 20.67
N GLN A 63 -9.40 38.33 21.88
CA GLN A 63 -9.40 36.92 22.30
C GLN A 63 -10.47 36.13 21.53
N ILE A 64 -11.62 36.73 21.27
CA ILE A 64 -12.70 36.11 20.47
C ILE A 64 -12.28 35.92 19.01
N GLN A 65 -11.55 36.89 18.43
CA GLN A 65 -10.98 36.75 17.09
C GLN A 65 -10.00 35.57 17.02
N LEU A 66 -9.12 35.42 18.01
CA LEU A 66 -8.20 34.29 18.10
C LEU A 66 -8.93 32.95 18.19
N VAL A 67 -10.01 32.88 19.00
CA VAL A 67 -10.84 31.67 19.09
C VAL A 67 -11.46 31.32 17.74
N PHE A 68 -12.04 32.29 17.04
CA PHE A 68 -12.60 32.06 15.71
C PHE A 68 -11.53 31.69 14.67
N GLU A 69 -10.31 32.20 14.79
CA GLU A 69 -9.18 31.82 13.94
C GLU A 69 -8.81 30.36 14.14
N SER A 70 -8.70 29.90 15.39
CA SER A 70 -8.45 28.49 15.69
C SER A 70 -9.57 27.57 15.19
N PHE A 71 -10.84 27.99 15.27
CA PHE A 71 -11.94 27.22 14.69
C PHE A 71 -11.91 27.18 13.16
N ALA A 72 -11.58 28.29 12.50
CA ALA A 72 -11.44 28.34 11.04
C ALA A 72 -10.28 27.48 10.55
N GLU A 73 -9.17 27.46 11.29
CA GLU A 73 -8.04 26.58 11.03
C GLU A 73 -8.45 25.11 11.19
N LEU A 74 -9.08 24.74 12.31
CA LEU A 74 -9.47 23.35 12.60
C LEU A 74 -10.52 22.79 11.62
N LEU A 75 -11.49 23.61 11.20
CA LEU A 75 -12.63 23.17 10.39
C LEU A 75 -12.39 23.34 8.89
N MET A 76 -11.69 24.40 8.47
CA MET A 76 -11.52 24.74 7.06
C MET A 76 -10.05 24.69 6.58
N ASN A 77 -9.08 24.44 7.47
CA ASN A 77 -7.65 24.65 7.21
C ASN A 77 -7.36 26.06 6.63
N ALA A 78 -8.18 27.04 7.03
CA ALA A 78 -8.07 28.42 6.55
C ALA A 78 -7.11 29.19 7.46
N THR A 79 -5.81 29.12 7.16
CA THR A 79 -4.78 29.92 7.84
C THR A 79 -4.61 31.27 7.16
N ARG A 80 -3.98 32.22 7.86
CA ARG A 80 -3.57 33.51 7.29
C ARG A 80 -2.78 33.35 5.98
N GLU A 81 -1.97 32.29 5.88
CA GLU A 81 -1.16 31.97 4.72
C GLU A 81 -1.96 31.48 3.49
N THR A 82 -3.15 30.92 3.68
CA THR A 82 -4.01 30.49 2.56
C THR A 82 -4.96 31.60 2.11
N VAL A 83 -5.38 32.46 3.03
CA VAL A 83 -6.30 33.59 2.74
C VAL A 83 -5.56 34.76 2.09
N GLU A 84 -4.34 35.06 2.53
CA GLU A 84 -3.58 36.23 2.05
C GLU A 84 -3.26 36.19 0.54
N PRO A 85 -2.79 35.08 -0.06
CA PRO A 85 -2.54 35.00 -1.50
C PRO A 85 -3.81 35.13 -2.33
N ALA A 86 -4.92 34.52 -1.88
CA ALA A 86 -6.20 34.59 -2.58
C ALA A 86 -6.80 36.00 -2.53
N MET A 87 -6.69 36.69 -1.40
CA MET A 87 -7.15 38.07 -1.24
C MET A 87 -6.26 39.09 -1.94
N ARG A 88 -4.95 38.82 -2.04
CA ARG A 88 -4.00 39.62 -2.84
C ARG A 88 -4.33 39.53 -4.32
N ALA A 89 -4.49 38.31 -4.85
CA ALA A 89 -4.86 38.09 -6.25
C ALA A 89 -6.21 38.76 -6.59
N ALA A 90 -7.21 38.62 -5.71
CA ALA A 90 -8.51 39.28 -5.91
C ALA A 90 -8.42 40.82 -5.87
N ALA A 91 -7.52 41.39 -5.06
CA ALA A 91 -7.31 42.83 -5.00
C ALA A 91 -6.57 43.35 -6.25
N GLU A 92 -5.60 42.59 -6.77
CA GLU A 92 -4.89 42.85 -8.03
C GLU A 92 -5.86 42.82 -9.23
N ASP A 93 -6.83 41.90 -9.25
CA ASP A 93 -7.84 41.82 -10.30
C ASP A 93 -8.84 43.00 -10.29
N ILE A 94 -9.24 43.48 -9.11
CA ILE A 94 -10.24 44.55 -8.95
C ILE A 94 -9.62 45.94 -9.10
N CYS A 95 -8.39 46.13 -8.63
CA CYS A 95 -7.68 47.42 -8.66
C CYS A 95 -6.19 47.23 -9.02
N PRO A 96 -5.87 47.03 -10.32
CA PRO A 96 -4.50 46.77 -10.77
C PRO A 96 -3.51 47.91 -10.45
N ASP A 97 -3.97 49.16 -10.47
CA ASP A 97 -3.11 50.35 -10.37
C ASP A 97 -2.85 50.82 -8.93
N HIS A 98 -3.65 50.38 -7.96
CA HIS A 98 -3.55 50.80 -6.56
C HIS A 98 -3.82 49.62 -5.61
N VAL A 99 -3.03 48.57 -5.75
CA VAL A 99 -3.11 47.38 -4.91
C VAL A 99 -3.00 47.74 -3.42
N ASP A 100 -2.28 48.81 -3.04
CA ASP A 100 -2.07 49.22 -1.65
C ASP A 100 -3.14 50.16 -1.06
N LEU A 101 -4.18 50.53 -1.82
CA LEU A 101 -5.22 51.47 -1.35
C LEU A 101 -5.98 50.94 -0.11
N ILE A 102 -6.16 49.62 -0.04
CA ILE A 102 -6.72 48.94 1.14
C ILE A 102 -5.55 48.30 1.88
N PRO A 103 -5.32 48.57 3.17
CA PRO A 103 -4.26 47.89 3.91
C PRO A 103 -4.37 46.36 3.83
N PRO A 104 -3.24 45.62 3.76
CA PRO A 104 -3.24 44.16 3.66
C PRO A 104 -3.98 43.51 4.84
N ASP A 105 -3.85 44.08 6.04
CA ASP A 105 -4.55 43.59 7.24
C ASP A 105 -6.08 43.68 7.12
N THR A 106 -6.59 44.76 6.54
CA THR A 106 -8.04 44.94 6.32
C THR A 106 -8.57 43.97 5.27
N ARG A 107 -7.80 43.70 4.21
CA ARG A 107 -8.15 42.71 3.18
C ARG A 107 -8.18 41.29 3.75
N ASN A 108 -7.14 40.92 4.50
CA ASN A 108 -7.05 39.60 5.13
C ASN A 108 -8.16 39.39 6.16
N LEU A 109 -8.47 40.40 6.97
CA LEU A 109 -9.57 40.35 7.94
C LEU A 109 -10.93 40.19 7.25
N MET A 110 -11.17 40.88 6.13
CA MET A 110 -12.41 40.73 5.36
C MET A 110 -12.51 39.37 4.67
N GLY A 111 -11.40 38.85 4.13
CA GLY A 111 -11.32 37.50 3.58
C GLY A 111 -11.62 36.44 4.64
N PHE A 112 -11.04 36.58 5.82
CA PHE A 112 -11.30 35.75 6.99
C PHE A 112 -12.78 35.81 7.43
N PHE A 113 -13.35 37.02 7.51
CA PHE A 113 -14.76 37.21 7.86
C PHE A 113 -15.71 36.54 6.85
N MET A 114 -15.40 36.58 5.56
CA MET A 114 -16.18 35.89 4.52
C MET A 114 -16.10 34.37 4.63
N SER A 115 -14.92 33.83 4.92
CA SER A 115 -14.75 32.39 5.18
C SER A 115 -15.50 31.94 6.43
N LEU A 116 -15.40 32.70 7.53
CA LEU A 116 -16.17 32.46 8.75
C LEU A 116 -17.67 32.55 8.50
N ARG A 117 -18.15 33.53 7.73
CA ARG A 117 -19.58 33.65 7.44
C ARG A 117 -20.11 32.44 6.69
N LYS A 118 -19.35 31.90 5.73
CA LYS A 118 -19.71 30.64 5.05
C LYS A 118 -19.77 29.48 6.05
N LEU A 119 -18.77 29.36 6.93
CA LEU A 119 -18.76 28.34 7.99
C LEU A 119 -19.98 28.47 8.92
N MET A 120 -20.32 29.69 9.33
CA MET A 120 -21.45 29.95 10.23
C MET A 120 -22.78 29.58 9.61
N VAL A 121 -22.96 29.82 8.30
CA VAL A 121 -24.15 29.36 7.57
C VAL A 121 -24.25 27.83 7.57
N GLU A 122 -23.15 27.12 7.34
CA GLU A 122 -23.10 25.64 7.42
C GLU A 122 -23.36 25.13 8.85
N CYS A 123 -22.97 25.89 9.88
CA CYS A 123 -23.27 25.59 11.27
C CYS A 123 -24.73 25.94 11.66
N GLY A 124 -25.51 26.57 10.78
CA GLY A 124 -26.91 26.95 11.01
C GLY A 124 -27.13 28.37 11.55
N VAL A 125 -26.09 29.21 11.61
CA VAL A 125 -26.15 30.62 12.00
C VAL A 125 -26.11 31.51 10.76
N ASN A 126 -27.29 31.92 10.29
CA ASN A 126 -27.42 32.71 9.05
C ASN A 126 -27.18 34.22 9.24
N ASP A 127 -27.19 34.70 10.48
CA ASP A 127 -27.17 36.12 10.82
C ASP A 127 -25.81 36.61 11.35
N PHE A 128 -24.72 35.89 11.09
CA PHE A 128 -23.36 36.29 11.52
C PHE A 128 -22.94 37.65 10.94
N ALA A 129 -22.54 38.57 11.81
CA ALA A 129 -22.25 39.96 11.47
C ALA A 129 -20.85 40.38 11.95
N PHE A 130 -20.28 41.41 11.33
CA PHE A 130 -18.95 41.90 11.72
C PHE A 130 -18.91 42.48 13.15
N THR A 131 -20.08 42.84 13.70
CA THR A 131 -20.24 43.21 15.11
C THR A 131 -19.87 42.08 16.06
N ASP A 132 -19.94 40.82 15.62
CA ASP A 132 -19.64 39.65 16.46
C ASP A 132 -18.15 39.48 16.69
N LEU A 133 -17.32 40.03 15.79
CA LEU A 133 -15.87 40.07 15.92
C LEU A 133 -15.36 41.35 16.60
N THR A 134 -16.08 42.46 16.45
CA THR A 134 -15.61 43.79 16.91
C THR A 134 -16.23 44.24 18.23
N LYS A 135 -17.48 43.84 18.49
CA LYS A 135 -18.25 44.14 19.72
C LYS A 135 -19.09 42.92 20.12
N PRO A 136 -18.44 41.80 20.49
CA PRO A 136 -19.14 40.60 20.91
C PRO A 136 -20.06 40.86 22.11
N THR A 137 -21.26 40.28 22.09
CA THR A 137 -22.17 40.23 23.24
C THR A 137 -22.24 38.81 23.79
N HIS A 138 -22.34 38.67 25.11
CA HIS A 138 -22.36 37.36 25.78
C HIS A 138 -23.44 36.43 25.22
N ASP A 139 -24.70 36.89 25.16
CA ASP A 139 -25.82 36.06 24.68
C ASP A 139 -25.64 35.58 23.23
N ARG A 140 -25.06 36.43 22.38
CA ARG A 140 -24.83 36.12 20.97
C ARG A 140 -23.65 35.18 20.78
N LEU A 141 -22.58 35.34 21.54
CA LEU A 141 -21.45 34.40 21.53
C LEU A 141 -21.82 33.03 22.07
N VAL A 142 -22.61 32.96 23.15
CA VAL A 142 -23.12 31.70 23.69
C VAL A 142 -23.91 30.96 22.61
N LYS A 143 -24.78 31.65 21.88
CA LYS A 143 -25.48 31.07 20.73
C LYS A 143 -24.48 30.59 19.67
N ILE A 144 -23.63 31.47 19.14
CA ILE A 144 -22.70 31.12 18.05
C ILE A 144 -21.80 29.94 18.42
N PHE A 145 -21.15 29.96 19.59
CA PHE A 145 -20.28 28.88 20.02
C PHE A 145 -21.02 27.59 20.29
N SER A 146 -22.26 27.64 20.80
CA SER A 146 -23.05 26.42 20.99
C SER A 146 -23.34 25.71 19.66
N TYR A 147 -23.73 26.47 18.62
CA TYR A 147 -23.94 25.93 17.28
C TYR A 147 -22.65 25.38 16.67
N LEU A 148 -21.54 26.12 16.84
CA LEU A 148 -20.22 25.71 16.34
C LEU A 148 -19.70 24.44 17.04
N ILE A 149 -19.82 24.34 18.37
CA ILE A 149 -19.40 23.16 19.14
C ILE A 149 -20.27 21.96 18.77
N ASN A 150 -21.58 22.15 18.58
CA ASN A 150 -22.46 21.06 18.13
C ASN A 150 -22.07 20.57 16.73
N PHE A 151 -21.67 21.47 15.83
CA PHE A 151 -21.13 21.10 14.51
C PHE A 151 -19.82 20.31 14.63
N VAL A 152 -18.89 20.75 15.48
CA VAL A 152 -17.62 20.02 15.75
C VAL A 152 -17.90 18.64 16.33
N ARG A 153 -18.78 18.52 17.33
CA ARG A 153 -19.18 17.22 17.90
C ARG A 153 -19.80 16.32 16.83
N PHE A 154 -20.66 16.86 15.97
CA PHE A 154 -21.23 16.10 14.86
C PHE A 154 -20.13 15.61 13.91
N ARG A 155 -19.20 16.47 13.51
CA ARG A 155 -18.04 16.10 12.68
C ARG A 155 -17.24 14.96 13.33
N GLU A 156 -16.92 15.05 14.62
CA GLU A 156 -16.19 14.02 15.36
C GLU A 156 -16.90 12.66 15.33
N THR A 157 -18.23 12.65 15.47
CA THR A 157 -18.99 11.38 15.34
C THR A 157 -18.92 10.78 13.93
N GLN A 158 -18.77 11.62 12.89
CA GLN A 158 -18.66 11.18 11.50
C GLN A 158 -17.22 10.88 11.07
N THR A 159 -16.20 11.29 11.83
CA THR A 159 -14.78 11.05 11.52
C THR A 159 -14.49 9.57 11.24
N ALA A 160 -15.05 8.65 12.04
CA ALA A 160 -14.85 7.22 11.84
C ALA A 160 -15.39 6.70 10.49
N VAL A 161 -16.50 7.29 10.00
CA VAL A 161 -17.08 6.96 8.69
C VAL A 161 -16.23 7.56 7.58
N ILE A 162 -15.81 8.81 7.74
CA ILE A 162 -14.93 9.51 6.79
C ILE A 162 -13.60 8.76 6.65
N ASP A 163 -12.96 8.40 7.76
CA ASP A 163 -11.69 7.66 7.77
C ASP A 163 -11.80 6.31 7.07
N LYS A 164 -12.93 5.60 7.25
CA LYS A 164 -13.19 4.35 6.54
C LYS A 164 -13.26 4.56 5.02
N HIS A 165 -13.97 5.58 4.56
CA HIS A 165 -14.07 5.91 3.14
C HIS A 165 -12.75 6.43 2.58
N PHE A 166 -12.03 7.25 3.33
CA PHE A 166 -10.71 7.76 2.98
C PHE A 166 -9.69 6.63 2.85
N SER A 167 -9.62 5.72 3.82
CA SER A 167 -8.76 4.53 3.76
C SER A 167 -9.11 3.63 2.57
N LYS A 168 -10.40 3.46 2.26
CA LYS A 168 -10.84 2.73 1.06
C LYS A 168 -10.39 3.44 -0.24
N SER A 169 -10.47 4.76 -0.29
CA SER A 169 -9.98 5.54 -1.43
C SER A 169 -8.47 5.40 -1.59
N GLU A 170 -7.70 5.52 -0.50
CA GLU A 170 -6.24 5.39 -0.51
C GLU A 170 -5.78 3.99 -0.92
N THR A 171 -6.41 2.94 -0.39
CA THR A 171 -6.11 1.56 -0.82
C THR A 171 -6.45 1.31 -2.28
N THR A 172 -7.53 1.91 -2.79
CA THR A 172 -7.89 1.84 -4.21
C THR A 172 -6.88 2.61 -5.07
N ARG A 173 -6.44 3.80 -4.64
CA ARG A 173 -5.42 4.60 -5.30
C ARG A 173 -4.10 3.86 -5.38
N ALA A 174 -3.62 3.31 -4.26
CA ALA A 174 -2.41 2.49 -4.22
C ALA A 174 -2.53 1.28 -5.15
N ARG A 175 -3.70 0.61 -5.19
CA ARG A 175 -3.93 -0.49 -6.12
C ARG A 175 -3.85 -0.05 -7.58
N ILE A 176 -4.43 1.10 -7.92
CA ILE A 176 -4.35 1.68 -9.26
C ILE A 176 -2.89 1.97 -9.63
N GLU A 177 -2.12 2.61 -8.75
CA GLU A 177 -0.69 2.89 -8.96
C GLU A 177 0.11 1.61 -9.23
N THR A 178 -0.06 0.56 -8.41
CA THR A 178 0.62 -0.74 -8.64
C THR A 178 0.24 -1.36 -10.00
N LEU A 179 -1.03 -1.30 -10.39
CA LEU A 179 -1.48 -1.84 -11.68
C LEU A 179 -0.94 -1.02 -12.86
N TYR A 180 -0.79 0.29 -12.70
CA TYR A 180 -0.17 1.14 -13.72
C TYR A 180 1.31 0.81 -13.90
N GLU A 181 2.05 0.63 -12.81
CA GLU A 181 3.46 0.23 -12.83
C GLU A 181 3.62 -1.16 -13.50
N GLU A 182 2.83 -2.15 -13.09
CA GLU A 182 2.83 -3.49 -13.70
C GLU A 182 2.50 -3.44 -15.21
N ASN A 183 1.52 -2.63 -15.61
CA ASN A 183 1.16 -2.48 -17.02
C ASN A 183 2.30 -1.82 -17.82
N GLN A 184 2.93 -0.80 -17.26
CA GLN A 184 4.08 -0.14 -17.89
C GLN A 184 5.26 -1.11 -18.05
N GLU A 185 5.54 -1.94 -17.04
CA GLU A 185 6.58 -2.97 -17.12
C GLU A 185 6.24 -4.01 -18.19
N MET A 186 5.00 -4.50 -18.25
CA MET A 186 4.58 -5.44 -19.29
C MET A 186 4.66 -4.84 -20.70
N GLN A 187 4.30 -3.57 -20.87
CA GLN A 187 4.44 -2.86 -22.14
C GLN A 187 5.90 -2.75 -22.57
N GLN A 188 6.81 -2.48 -21.63
CA GLN A 188 8.25 -2.46 -21.91
C GLN A 188 8.75 -3.84 -22.33
N ARG A 189 8.38 -4.90 -21.61
CA ARG A 189 8.72 -6.29 -21.98
C ARG A 189 8.19 -6.69 -23.36
N LEU A 190 6.96 -6.29 -23.70
CA LEU A 190 6.38 -6.53 -25.02
C LEU A 190 7.13 -5.76 -26.12
N ALA A 191 7.54 -4.52 -25.85
CA ALA A 191 8.33 -3.73 -26.78
C ALA A 191 9.73 -4.34 -26.99
N GLU A 192 10.37 -4.84 -25.93
CA GLU A 192 11.64 -5.56 -26.00
C GLU A 192 11.52 -6.85 -26.81
N MET A 193 10.52 -7.70 -26.52
CA MET A 193 10.27 -8.91 -27.30
C MET A 193 10.00 -8.60 -28.77
N SER A 194 9.22 -7.55 -29.07
CA SER A 194 8.94 -7.13 -30.44
C SER A 194 10.22 -6.65 -31.16
N ARG A 195 11.11 -5.93 -30.45
CA ARG A 195 12.42 -5.52 -30.99
C ARG A 195 13.32 -6.73 -31.24
N GLN A 196 13.35 -7.69 -30.31
CA GLN A 196 14.11 -8.93 -30.47
C GLN A 196 13.60 -9.76 -31.64
N GLN A 197 12.27 -9.90 -31.80
CA GLN A 197 11.67 -10.58 -32.96
C GLN A 197 12.09 -9.92 -34.28
N LYS A 198 11.95 -8.59 -34.40
CA LYS A 198 12.38 -7.86 -35.60
C LYS A 198 13.88 -8.00 -35.88
N ALA A 199 14.72 -8.00 -34.84
CA ALA A 199 16.16 -8.21 -34.99
C ALA A 199 16.49 -9.64 -35.46
N MET A 200 15.70 -10.64 -35.05
CA MET A 200 15.87 -12.04 -35.41
C MET A 200 15.28 -12.40 -36.77
N GLU A 201 14.26 -11.68 -37.26
CA GLU A 201 13.63 -11.92 -38.57
C GLU A 201 14.63 -11.86 -39.73
N GLY A 202 15.57 -10.91 -39.72
CA GLY A 202 16.61 -10.78 -40.76
C GLY A 202 17.50 -12.03 -40.85
N PRO A 203 18.24 -12.38 -39.77
CA PRO A 203 19.06 -13.59 -39.73
C PRO A 203 18.30 -14.88 -40.02
N VAL A 204 17.05 -14.99 -39.56
CA VAL A 204 16.20 -16.15 -39.84
C VAL A 204 15.87 -16.24 -41.33
N ASN A 205 15.45 -15.13 -41.96
CA ASN A 205 15.18 -15.10 -43.40
C ASN A 205 16.43 -15.41 -44.23
N ASP A 206 17.61 -14.91 -43.82
CA ASP A 206 18.87 -15.22 -44.50
C ASP A 206 19.23 -16.70 -44.37
N LYS A 207 19.02 -17.31 -43.19
CA LYS A 207 19.21 -18.75 -42.99
C LYS A 207 18.24 -19.58 -43.84
N ILE A 208 16.97 -19.15 -43.95
CA ILE A 208 15.98 -19.81 -44.80
C ILE A 208 16.40 -19.74 -46.26
N LYS A 209 16.78 -18.56 -46.77
CA LYS A 209 17.27 -18.39 -48.15
C LYS A 209 18.49 -19.27 -48.44
N ARG A 210 19.49 -19.27 -47.56
CA ARG A 210 20.67 -20.14 -47.69
C ARG A 210 20.29 -21.63 -47.69
N ASN A 211 19.33 -22.02 -46.85
CA ASN A 211 18.86 -23.40 -46.81
C ASN A 211 18.19 -23.80 -48.14
N ASP A 212 17.38 -22.93 -48.70
CA ASP A 212 16.72 -23.19 -49.98
C ASP A 212 17.72 -23.19 -51.15
N GLU A 213 18.69 -22.29 -51.17
CA GLU A 213 19.82 -22.32 -52.12
C GLU A 213 20.60 -23.64 -52.04
N LEU A 214 20.90 -24.11 -50.82
CA LEU A 214 21.57 -25.38 -50.60
C LEU A 214 20.72 -26.56 -51.06
N LYS A 215 19.40 -26.56 -50.84
CA LYS A 215 18.50 -27.60 -51.37
C LYS A 215 18.54 -27.66 -52.89
N VAL A 216 18.49 -26.49 -53.56
CA VAL A 216 18.58 -26.42 -55.02
C VAL A 216 19.92 -27.00 -55.51
N ARG A 217 21.04 -26.58 -54.91
CA ARG A 217 22.37 -27.12 -55.25
C ARG A 217 22.46 -28.63 -55.02
N LEU A 218 21.87 -29.13 -53.93
CA LEU A 218 21.85 -30.56 -53.63
C LEU A 218 21.07 -31.35 -54.70
N LEU A 219 19.93 -30.83 -55.15
CA LEU A 219 19.16 -31.41 -56.25
C LEU A 219 19.93 -31.38 -57.58
N GLU A 220 20.63 -30.29 -57.88
CA GLU A 220 21.48 -30.18 -59.07
C GLU A 220 22.67 -31.17 -59.03
N LEU A 221 23.35 -31.25 -57.89
CA LEU A 221 24.43 -32.21 -57.65
C LEU A 221 23.92 -33.64 -57.81
N ARG A 222 22.76 -33.97 -57.25
CA ARG A 222 22.13 -35.29 -57.42
C ARG A 222 21.86 -35.61 -58.89
N ARG A 223 21.29 -34.66 -59.65
CA ARG A 223 21.10 -34.82 -61.11
C ARG A 223 22.42 -35.01 -61.84
N SER A 224 23.46 -34.27 -61.46
CA SER A 224 24.80 -34.42 -62.04
C SER A 224 25.41 -35.78 -61.73
N GLN A 225 25.23 -36.28 -60.51
CA GLN A 225 25.67 -37.60 -60.07
C GLN A 225 24.95 -38.70 -60.85
N GLU A 226 23.63 -38.59 -61.05
CA GLU A 226 22.85 -39.51 -61.87
C GLU A 226 23.37 -39.55 -63.33
N ARG A 227 23.66 -38.39 -63.93
CA ARG A 227 24.26 -38.31 -65.28
C ARG A 227 25.65 -38.95 -65.32
N VAL A 228 26.50 -38.68 -64.34
CA VAL A 228 27.85 -39.27 -64.27
C VAL A 228 27.74 -40.80 -64.11
N ALA A 229 26.84 -41.28 -63.27
CA ALA A 229 26.57 -42.71 -63.10
C ALA A 229 26.11 -43.37 -64.41
N GLU A 230 25.20 -42.72 -65.15
CA GLU A 230 24.76 -43.19 -66.47
C GLU A 230 25.93 -43.25 -67.47
N THR A 231 26.76 -42.20 -67.52
CA THR A 231 27.95 -42.20 -68.39
C THR A 231 28.96 -43.26 -67.99
N LEU A 232 29.15 -43.52 -66.69
CA LEU A 232 30.02 -44.55 -66.16
C LEU A 232 29.53 -45.93 -66.61
N GLU A 233 28.23 -46.22 -66.46
CA GLU A 233 27.65 -47.49 -66.91
C GLU A 233 27.76 -47.67 -68.42
N ARG A 234 27.54 -46.60 -69.21
CA ARG A 234 27.78 -46.63 -70.66
C ARG A 234 29.24 -46.95 -70.99
N VAL A 235 30.19 -46.29 -70.34
CA VAL A 235 31.63 -46.53 -70.56
C VAL A 235 32.04 -47.94 -70.12
N LYS A 236 31.49 -48.46 -69.02
CA LYS A 236 31.69 -49.85 -68.60
C LYS A 236 31.18 -50.84 -69.64
N MET A 237 29.97 -50.62 -70.18
CA MET A 237 29.42 -51.44 -71.26
C MET A 237 30.28 -51.38 -72.52
N GLU A 238 30.73 -50.19 -72.94
CA GLU A 238 31.63 -50.06 -74.09
C GLU A 238 32.99 -50.72 -73.85
N LYS A 239 33.56 -50.58 -72.65
CA LYS A 239 34.79 -51.28 -72.26
C LYS A 239 34.59 -52.79 -72.35
N ALA A 240 33.51 -53.32 -71.80
CA ALA A 240 33.19 -54.75 -71.87
C ALA A 240 33.08 -55.22 -73.33
N ARG A 241 32.36 -54.49 -74.19
CA ARG A 241 32.26 -54.80 -75.63
C ARG A 241 33.61 -54.75 -76.35
N LYS A 242 34.44 -53.74 -76.07
CA LYS A 242 35.80 -53.66 -76.66
C LYS A 242 36.70 -54.76 -76.14
N GLN A 243 36.52 -55.18 -74.88
CA GLN A 243 37.27 -56.26 -74.27
C GLN A 243 36.89 -57.62 -74.88
N THR A 244 35.61 -57.92 -75.04
CA THR A 244 35.17 -59.13 -75.77
C THR A 244 35.67 -59.11 -77.22
N HIS A 245 35.64 -57.95 -77.87
CA HIS A 245 36.17 -57.82 -79.24
C HIS A 245 37.69 -58.02 -79.31
N LEU A 246 38.44 -57.52 -78.32
CA LEU A 246 39.87 -57.78 -78.19
C LEU A 246 40.12 -59.27 -77.96
N GLU A 247 39.36 -59.93 -77.08
CA GLU A 247 39.44 -61.37 -76.83
C GLU A 247 39.21 -62.16 -78.12
N GLU A 248 38.15 -61.87 -78.88
CA GLU A 248 37.88 -62.45 -80.20
C GLU A 248 39.03 -62.24 -81.20
N MET A 249 39.57 -61.02 -81.27
CA MET A 249 40.69 -60.71 -82.17
C MET A 249 41.97 -61.39 -81.74
N THR A 250 42.26 -61.48 -80.44
CA THR A 250 43.39 -62.24 -79.92
C THR A 250 43.24 -63.73 -80.21
N GLU A 251 42.03 -64.29 -80.09
CA GLU A 251 41.76 -65.68 -80.47
C GLU A 251 41.97 -65.90 -81.96
N LYS A 252 41.52 -64.99 -82.82
CA LYS A 252 41.79 -65.02 -84.28
C LYS A 252 43.27 -64.93 -84.60
N ILE A 253 44.00 -64.03 -83.95
CA ILE A 253 45.46 -63.91 -84.10
C ILE A 253 46.15 -65.20 -83.65
N LEU A 254 45.71 -65.80 -82.54
CA LEU A 254 46.29 -67.02 -82.00
C LEU A 254 46.02 -68.20 -82.94
N LYS A 255 44.83 -68.32 -83.52
CA LYS A 255 44.48 -69.27 -84.58
C LYS A 255 45.33 -69.05 -85.84
N SER A 256 45.44 -67.81 -86.31
CA SER A 256 46.25 -67.46 -87.50
C SER A 256 47.76 -67.64 -87.25
N ARG A 257 48.23 -67.43 -86.02
CA ARG A 257 49.59 -67.80 -85.59
C ARG A 257 49.76 -69.30 -85.55
N GLN A 258 48.80 -70.08 -85.06
CA GLN A 258 48.85 -71.54 -85.10
C GLN A 258 48.82 -72.07 -86.55
N GLU A 259 48.09 -71.42 -87.45
CA GLU A 259 48.11 -71.71 -88.89
C GLU A 259 49.45 -71.29 -89.53
N SER A 260 50.01 -70.15 -89.15
CA SER A 260 51.35 -69.73 -89.55
C SER A 260 52.44 -70.64 -89.00
N GLU A 261 52.30 -71.16 -87.77
CA GLU A 261 53.16 -72.17 -87.14
C GLU A 261 53.06 -73.52 -87.86
N LYS A 262 51.86 -73.91 -88.33
CA LYS A 262 51.66 -75.09 -89.19
C LYS A 262 52.27 -74.92 -90.58
N LEU A 263 52.33 -73.68 -91.10
CA LEU A 263 52.97 -73.33 -92.37
C LEU A 263 54.47 -73.00 -92.23
N ARG A 264 54.96 -72.90 -90.98
CA ARG A 264 56.35 -72.56 -90.63
C ARG A 264 57.41 -73.60 -90.99
N PRO A 265 57.13 -74.92 -91.11
CA PRO A 265 58.16 -75.89 -91.50
C PRO A 265 58.49 -75.89 -93.00
N TYR A 266 57.76 -75.15 -93.84
CA TYR A 266 57.93 -75.18 -95.30
C TYR A 266 58.58 -73.94 -95.93
N VAL A 267 58.99 -72.95 -95.14
CA VAL A 267 59.61 -71.74 -95.71
C VAL A 267 60.93 -71.43 -95.01
N LEU A 268 61.97 -71.88 -95.71
CA LEU A 268 63.32 -71.34 -95.81
C LEU A 268 64.37 -71.79 -94.78
N GLN A 269 65.23 -72.63 -95.34
CA GLN A 269 66.64 -72.81 -95.03
C GLN A 269 67.42 -71.48 -95.03
N SER A 270 68.49 -71.49 -94.23
CA SER A 270 69.65 -70.58 -94.15
C SER A 270 69.69 -69.71 -92.88
N PRO A 271 70.04 -70.30 -91.72
CA PRO A 271 70.03 -69.63 -90.42
C PRO A 271 71.44 -69.40 -89.85
N ALA A 272 72.50 -69.26 -90.66
CA ALA A 272 73.86 -69.21 -90.10
C ALA A 272 74.38 -67.78 -89.82
N THR A 273 73.90 -66.76 -90.52
CA THR A 273 74.43 -65.38 -90.38
C THR A 273 73.48 -64.40 -89.71
N LEU A 274 72.17 -64.65 -89.73
CA LEU A 274 71.16 -63.90 -88.96
C LEU A 274 71.13 -64.29 -87.49
N GLN A 275 71.53 -65.52 -87.14
CA GLN A 275 71.47 -66.05 -85.78
C GLN A 275 72.45 -65.34 -84.84
N ALA A 276 73.61 -64.90 -85.33
CA ALA A 276 74.61 -64.17 -84.54
C ALA A 276 74.17 -62.71 -84.24
N SER A 277 73.60 -61.99 -85.21
CA SER A 277 73.05 -60.65 -84.96
C SER A 277 71.77 -60.70 -84.12
N LEU A 278 70.98 -61.78 -84.24
CA LEU A 278 69.76 -61.97 -83.47
C LEU A 278 70.06 -62.41 -82.03
N THR A 279 71.13 -63.18 -81.79
CA THR A 279 71.59 -63.47 -80.42
C THR A 279 72.11 -62.21 -79.75
N ASP A 280 72.88 -61.37 -80.44
CA ASP A 280 73.39 -60.13 -79.85
C ASP A 280 72.27 -59.13 -79.53
N LEU A 281 71.30 -58.94 -80.44
CA LEU A 281 70.14 -58.08 -80.22
C LEU A 281 69.15 -58.68 -79.19
N SER A 282 69.06 -60.01 -79.11
CA SER A 282 68.32 -60.73 -78.08
C SER A 282 68.96 -60.54 -76.71
N ASP A 283 70.27 -60.62 -76.62
CA ASP A 283 71.03 -60.47 -75.38
C ASP A 283 71.05 -59.01 -74.90
N SER A 284 71.05 -58.03 -75.80
CA SER A 284 70.82 -56.62 -75.43
C SER A 284 69.38 -56.39 -74.96
N LEU A 285 68.39 -56.93 -75.67
CA LEU A 285 66.99 -56.85 -75.27
C LEU A 285 66.73 -57.54 -73.92
N MET A 286 67.41 -58.65 -73.65
CA MET A 286 67.28 -59.38 -72.39
C MET A 286 67.92 -58.60 -71.23
N ARG A 287 69.07 -57.95 -71.46
CA ARG A 287 69.70 -57.05 -70.49
C ARG A 287 68.81 -55.85 -70.18
N ASP A 288 68.26 -55.20 -71.20
CA ASP A 288 67.36 -54.05 -71.02
C ASP A 288 66.06 -54.45 -70.30
N LYS A 289 65.50 -55.62 -70.62
CA LYS A 289 64.35 -56.18 -69.89
C LYS A 289 64.66 -56.45 -68.42
N LEU A 290 65.82 -57.02 -68.11
CA LEU A 290 66.25 -57.23 -66.72
C LEU A 290 66.45 -55.90 -65.97
N GLN A 291 66.97 -54.88 -66.66
CA GLN A 291 67.12 -53.54 -66.09
C GLN A 291 65.75 -52.89 -65.85
N ILE A 292 64.81 -53.00 -66.79
CA ILE A 292 63.44 -52.51 -66.65
C ILE A 292 62.73 -53.23 -65.50
N ASP A 293 62.79 -54.56 -65.42
CA ASP A 293 62.20 -55.34 -64.33
C ASP A 293 62.76 -54.94 -62.96
N ASN A 294 64.07 -54.68 -62.87
CA ASN A 294 64.70 -54.20 -61.64
C ASN A 294 64.24 -52.78 -61.27
N MET A 295 64.14 -51.88 -62.25
CA MET A 295 63.62 -50.52 -62.03
C MET A 295 62.13 -50.54 -61.66
N GLU A 296 61.35 -51.44 -62.24
CA GLU A 296 59.92 -51.58 -61.97
C GLU A 296 59.68 -52.16 -60.56
N LYS A 297 60.46 -53.17 -60.15
CA LYS A 297 60.46 -53.66 -58.76
C LYS A 297 60.81 -52.55 -57.77
N ARG A 298 61.82 -51.72 -58.09
CA ARG A 298 62.24 -50.58 -57.27
C ARG A 298 61.16 -49.50 -57.21
N MET A 299 60.52 -49.19 -58.34
CA MET A 299 59.42 -48.24 -58.42
C MET A 299 58.22 -48.72 -57.60
N ARG A 300 57.84 -50.00 -57.69
CA ARG A 300 56.77 -50.58 -56.86
C ARG A 300 57.10 -50.53 -55.37
N ALA A 301 58.33 -50.86 -54.98
CA ALA A 301 58.77 -50.75 -53.58
C ALA A 301 58.72 -49.30 -53.05
N LEU A 302 59.16 -48.32 -53.86
CA LEU A 302 59.06 -46.91 -53.53
C LEU A 302 57.61 -46.42 -53.48
N GLN A 303 56.74 -46.90 -54.36
CA GLN A 303 55.32 -46.59 -54.37
C GLN A 303 54.66 -47.08 -53.07
N THR A 304 54.91 -48.33 -52.67
CA THR A 304 54.40 -48.87 -51.40
C THR A 304 54.91 -48.07 -50.20
N SER A 305 56.17 -47.65 -50.21
CA SER A 305 56.72 -46.78 -49.17
C SER A 305 56.02 -45.41 -49.15
N MET A 306 55.76 -44.81 -50.31
CA MET A 306 55.04 -43.54 -50.41
C MET A 306 53.60 -43.65 -49.92
N ASP A 307 52.91 -44.74 -50.23
CA ASP A 307 51.56 -45.01 -49.72
C ASP A 307 51.57 -45.15 -48.18
N THR A 308 52.58 -45.82 -47.59
CA THR A 308 52.72 -45.88 -46.13
C THR A 308 52.99 -44.51 -45.49
N PHE A 309 53.80 -43.66 -46.13
CA PHE A 309 54.02 -42.29 -45.65
C PHE A 309 52.75 -41.44 -45.73
N ASN A 310 51.93 -41.60 -46.77
CA ASN A 310 50.65 -40.89 -46.89
C ASN A 310 49.66 -41.31 -45.79
N VAL A 311 49.61 -42.60 -45.44
CA VAL A 311 48.80 -43.07 -44.30
C VAL A 311 49.27 -42.44 -42.99
N VAL A 312 50.58 -42.47 -42.71
CA VAL A 312 51.14 -41.85 -41.50
C VAL A 312 50.91 -40.34 -41.48
N ALA A 313 51.02 -39.64 -42.62
CA ALA A 313 50.75 -38.22 -42.70
C ALA A 313 49.29 -37.88 -42.38
N ASN A 314 48.33 -38.69 -42.88
CA ASN A 314 46.92 -38.54 -42.55
C ASN A 314 46.65 -38.81 -41.06
N ASP A 315 47.29 -39.84 -40.49
CA ASP A 315 47.17 -40.15 -39.07
C ASP A 315 47.70 -39.01 -38.20
N VAL A 316 48.88 -38.45 -38.53
CA VAL A 316 49.45 -37.28 -37.84
C VAL A 316 48.50 -36.08 -37.95
N GLN A 317 47.92 -35.84 -39.13
CA GLN A 317 46.97 -34.74 -39.32
C GLN A 317 45.68 -34.95 -38.50
N SER A 318 45.25 -36.20 -38.31
CA SER A 318 44.12 -36.53 -37.43
C SER A 318 44.46 -36.29 -35.96
N CYS A 319 45.67 -36.66 -35.51
CA CYS A 319 46.14 -36.37 -34.15
C CYS A 319 46.23 -34.88 -33.88
N VAL A 320 46.68 -34.07 -34.84
CA VAL A 320 46.73 -32.61 -34.72
C VAL A 320 45.33 -32.03 -34.49
N LYS A 321 44.32 -32.49 -35.24
CA LYS A 321 42.93 -32.04 -35.03
C LYS A 321 42.41 -32.39 -33.64
N VAL A 322 42.69 -33.61 -33.15
CA VAL A 322 42.31 -34.03 -31.80
C VAL A 322 43.00 -33.15 -30.74
N LEU A 323 44.26 -32.77 -30.95
CA LEU A 323 44.96 -31.86 -30.04
C LEU A 323 44.38 -30.44 -30.07
N GLU A 324 43.96 -29.93 -31.23
CA GLU A 324 43.26 -28.64 -31.35
C GLU A 324 41.91 -28.68 -30.62
N ASP A 325 41.14 -29.75 -30.78
CA ASP A 325 39.86 -29.95 -30.07
C ASP A 325 40.08 -30.02 -28.55
N ILE A 326 41.10 -30.72 -28.08
CA ILE A 326 41.47 -30.79 -26.66
C ILE A 326 41.86 -29.41 -26.14
N ALA A 327 42.64 -28.62 -26.89
CA ALA A 327 43.03 -27.27 -26.48
C ALA A 327 41.81 -26.35 -26.34
N LEU A 328 40.82 -26.47 -27.22
CA LEU A 328 39.56 -25.72 -27.13
C LEU A 328 38.73 -26.15 -25.93
N GLU A 329 38.64 -27.45 -25.63
CA GLU A 329 37.94 -27.93 -24.43
C GLU A 329 38.65 -27.50 -23.14
N LEU A 330 39.99 -27.51 -23.11
CA LEU A 330 40.76 -27.03 -21.97
C LEU A 330 40.49 -25.53 -21.70
N GLN A 331 40.39 -24.72 -22.75
CA GLN A 331 40.06 -23.31 -22.61
C GLN A 331 38.64 -23.10 -22.07
N LYS A 332 37.66 -23.92 -22.48
CA LYS A 332 36.30 -23.88 -21.91
C LYS A 332 36.29 -24.29 -20.45
N GLU A 333 37.07 -25.30 -20.08
CA GLU A 333 37.21 -25.77 -18.69
C GLU A 333 37.76 -24.64 -17.80
N GLU A 334 38.81 -23.94 -18.24
CA GLU A 334 39.36 -22.79 -17.52
C GLU A 334 38.35 -21.65 -17.34
N GLU A 335 37.52 -21.38 -18.35
CA GLU A 335 36.44 -20.39 -18.26
C GLU A 335 35.34 -20.79 -17.26
N GLU A 336 34.95 -22.07 -17.26
CA GLU A 336 33.96 -22.61 -16.32
C GLU A 336 34.50 -22.66 -14.89
N ASP A 337 35.77 -23.00 -14.68
CA ASP A 337 36.43 -22.94 -13.39
C ASP A 337 36.48 -21.50 -12.86
N ALA A 338 36.81 -20.53 -13.72
CA ALA A 338 36.77 -19.12 -13.34
C ALA A 338 35.35 -18.66 -12.95
N ARG A 339 34.31 -19.15 -13.64
CA ARG A 339 32.90 -18.90 -13.27
C ARG A 339 32.54 -19.59 -11.96
N ALA A 340 32.99 -20.82 -11.74
CA ALA A 340 32.75 -21.59 -10.53
C ALA A 340 33.36 -20.89 -9.30
N ILE A 341 34.58 -20.38 -9.41
CA ILE A 341 35.24 -19.59 -8.35
C ILE A 341 34.44 -18.34 -8.03
N ARG A 342 34.06 -17.53 -9.03
CA ARG A 342 33.23 -16.32 -8.82
C ARG A 342 31.89 -16.64 -8.17
N ASN A 343 31.23 -17.71 -8.62
CA ASN A 343 29.97 -18.15 -8.04
C ASN A 343 30.15 -18.60 -6.60
N ARG A 344 31.22 -19.34 -6.29
CA ARG A 344 31.54 -19.75 -4.93
C ARG A 344 31.78 -18.55 -4.02
N ASP A 345 32.56 -17.58 -4.46
CA ASP A 345 32.86 -16.37 -3.68
C ASP A 345 31.57 -15.57 -3.43
N ALA A 346 30.74 -15.36 -4.45
CA ALA A 346 29.42 -14.74 -4.30
C ALA A 346 28.50 -15.51 -3.32
N LEU A 347 28.56 -16.84 -3.32
CA LEU A 347 27.81 -17.67 -2.39
C LEU A 347 28.32 -17.53 -0.95
N THR A 348 29.64 -17.40 -0.76
CA THR A 348 30.23 -17.17 0.56
C THR A 348 29.87 -15.77 1.09
N GLU A 349 29.90 -14.74 0.25
CA GLU A 349 29.47 -13.39 0.62
C GLU A 349 27.99 -13.35 1.00
N ARG A 350 27.12 -13.95 0.19
CA ARG A 350 25.69 -14.10 0.53
C ARG A 350 25.49 -14.93 1.80
N GLY A 351 26.30 -15.95 2.03
CA GLY A 351 26.28 -16.73 3.26
C GLY A 351 26.63 -15.88 4.48
N ASN A 352 27.61 -14.98 4.35
CA ASN A 352 28.00 -14.06 5.42
C ASN A 352 26.89 -13.03 5.71
N THR A 353 26.29 -12.43 4.68
CA THR A 353 25.18 -11.48 4.87
C THR A 353 23.96 -12.14 5.51
N VAL A 354 23.62 -13.37 5.13
CA VAL A 354 22.54 -14.13 5.78
C VAL A 354 22.84 -14.38 7.26
N ARG A 355 24.10 -14.70 7.62
CA ARG A 355 24.48 -14.88 9.03
C ARG A 355 24.39 -13.57 9.81
N GLU A 356 24.80 -12.46 9.22
CA GLU A 356 24.68 -11.13 9.84
C GLU A 356 23.22 -10.77 10.06
N VAL A 357 22.36 -10.95 9.05
CA VAL A 357 20.90 -10.72 9.17
C VAL A 357 20.27 -11.63 10.23
N ALA A 358 20.67 -12.90 10.31
CA ALA A 358 20.18 -13.80 11.35
C ALA A 358 20.63 -13.39 12.76
N GLN A 359 21.82 -12.80 12.89
CA GLN A 359 22.29 -12.24 14.17
C GLN A 359 21.51 -10.99 14.56
N THR A 360 21.26 -10.07 13.62
CA THR A 360 20.46 -8.87 13.88
C THR A 360 19.00 -9.22 14.19
N GLU A 361 18.43 -10.21 13.51
CA GLU A 361 17.09 -10.74 13.81
C GLU A 361 17.01 -11.28 15.24
N LYS A 362 17.98 -12.11 15.66
CA LYS A 362 18.03 -12.62 17.05
C LYS A 362 18.17 -11.50 18.07
N LEU A 363 18.94 -10.45 17.76
CA LEU A 363 19.08 -9.29 18.64
C LEU A 363 17.74 -8.54 18.77
N LEU A 364 17.07 -8.28 17.64
CA LEU A 364 15.76 -7.60 17.61
C LEU A 364 14.68 -8.42 18.32
N GLN A 365 14.65 -9.75 18.14
CA GLN A 365 13.73 -10.63 18.86
C GLN A 365 13.93 -10.54 20.39
N ARG A 366 15.18 -10.51 20.86
CA ARG A 366 15.49 -10.31 22.29
C ARG A 366 15.09 -8.92 22.79
N GLN A 367 15.23 -7.88 21.97
CA GLN A 367 14.75 -6.55 22.32
C GLN A 367 13.22 -6.54 22.41
N LEU A 368 12.54 -7.14 21.44
CA LEU A 368 11.08 -7.24 21.39
C LEU A 368 10.53 -8.02 22.59
N SER A 369 11.18 -9.12 23.00
CA SER A 369 10.78 -9.88 24.18
C SER A 369 10.92 -9.05 25.47
N ARG A 370 12.03 -8.31 25.63
CA ARG A 370 12.21 -7.37 26.75
C ARG A 370 11.13 -6.29 26.80
N TRP A 371 10.77 -5.73 25.64
CA TRP A 371 9.69 -4.74 25.55
C TRP A 371 8.32 -5.35 25.86
N HIS A 372 8.06 -6.58 25.42
CA HIS A 372 6.85 -7.31 25.77
C HIS A 372 6.75 -7.56 27.28
N GLU A 373 7.80 -8.08 27.90
CA GLU A 373 7.85 -8.30 29.36
C GLU A 373 7.63 -6.99 30.12
N ARG A 374 8.27 -5.88 29.69
CA ARG A 374 8.06 -4.56 30.30
C ARG A 374 6.62 -4.07 30.16
N THR A 375 6.02 -4.29 28.99
CA THR A 375 4.64 -3.88 28.71
C THR A 375 3.65 -4.71 29.52
N GLU A 376 3.88 -6.02 29.66
CA GLU A 376 3.07 -6.89 30.51
C GLU A 376 3.20 -6.53 31.98
N ALA A 377 4.41 -6.24 32.48
CA ALA A 377 4.61 -5.78 33.85
C ALA A 377 3.87 -4.46 34.12
N LEU A 378 3.92 -3.50 33.20
CA LEU A 378 3.16 -2.25 33.31
C LEU A 378 1.65 -2.49 33.28
N ARG A 379 1.16 -3.39 32.41
CA ARG A 379 -0.26 -3.77 32.36
C ARG A 379 -0.72 -4.44 33.66
N LYS A 380 0.08 -5.36 34.22
CA LYS A 380 -0.20 -6.00 35.52
C LYS A 380 -0.24 -4.97 36.64
N SER A 381 0.77 -4.11 36.76
CA SER A 381 0.81 -3.04 37.77
C SER A 381 -0.38 -2.07 37.63
N SER A 382 -0.79 -1.75 36.41
CA SER A 382 -1.98 -0.92 36.17
C SER A 382 -3.26 -1.61 36.64
N ARG A 383 -3.43 -2.91 36.33
CA ARG A 383 -4.57 -3.72 36.79
C ARG A 383 -4.61 -3.83 38.31
N GLU A 384 -3.48 -4.13 38.96
CA GLU A 384 -3.37 -4.19 40.42
C GLU A 384 -3.74 -2.85 41.07
N LYS A 385 -3.26 -1.73 40.52
CA LYS A 385 -3.65 -0.38 41.00
C LYS A 385 -5.13 -0.10 40.81
N GLN A 386 -5.72 -0.55 39.70
CA GLN A 386 -7.14 -0.41 39.43
C GLN A 386 -7.99 -1.24 40.39
N GLU A 387 -7.61 -2.49 40.65
CA GLU A 387 -8.26 -3.38 41.62
C GLU A 387 -8.16 -2.82 43.04
N LEU A 388 -6.99 -2.35 43.46
CA LEU A 388 -6.80 -1.67 44.76
C LEU A 388 -7.66 -0.41 44.88
N ALA A 389 -7.76 0.39 43.82
CA ALA A 389 -8.61 1.57 43.80
C ALA A 389 -10.10 1.22 43.86
N GLN A 390 -10.52 0.15 43.19
CA GLN A 390 -11.90 -0.37 43.24
C GLN A 390 -12.24 -0.88 44.64
N ALA A 391 -11.39 -1.71 45.24
CA ALA A 391 -11.57 -2.21 46.60
C ALA A 391 -11.69 -1.05 47.60
N ARG A 392 -10.81 -0.04 47.50
CA ARG A 392 -10.88 1.16 48.35
C ARG A 392 -12.16 1.97 48.11
N MET A 393 -12.66 2.04 46.87
CA MET A 393 -13.95 2.67 46.59
C MET A 393 -15.11 1.91 47.21
N GLU A 394 -15.08 0.58 47.19
CA GLU A 394 -16.10 -0.27 47.81
C GLU A 394 -16.08 -0.15 49.33
N GLU A 395 -14.91 -0.14 49.96
CA GLU A 395 -14.75 0.14 51.38
C GLU A 395 -15.32 1.52 51.76
N LEU A 396 -14.98 2.56 51.01
CA LEU A 396 -15.50 3.92 51.24
C LEU A 396 -17.03 3.99 51.05
N ARG A 397 -17.58 3.28 50.05
CA ARG A 397 -19.04 3.15 49.88
C ARG A 397 -19.68 2.42 51.05
N GLY A 398 -19.04 1.39 51.57
CA GLY A 398 -19.48 0.66 52.77
C GLY A 398 -19.53 1.57 53.99
N ILE A 399 -18.45 2.32 54.25
CA ILE A 399 -18.37 3.30 55.34
C ILE A 399 -19.43 4.40 55.14
N GLN A 400 -19.61 4.92 53.93
CA GLN A 400 -20.63 5.94 53.66
C GLN A 400 -22.04 5.41 53.92
N LYS A 401 -22.31 4.13 53.60
CA LYS A 401 -23.58 3.48 53.91
C LYS A 401 -23.79 3.35 55.42
N GLN A 402 -22.79 2.90 56.16
CA GLN A 402 -22.84 2.83 57.62
C GLN A 402 -23.06 4.21 58.24
N LEU A 403 -22.35 5.25 57.79
CA LEU A 403 -22.54 6.62 58.27
C LEU A 403 -23.96 7.13 58.00
N ARG A 404 -24.55 6.81 56.84
CA ARG A 404 -25.94 7.17 56.52
C ARG A 404 -26.93 6.44 57.43
N GLU A 405 -26.70 5.17 57.70
CA GLU A 405 -27.53 4.38 58.63
C GLU A 405 -27.42 4.94 60.05
N GLU A 406 -26.22 5.23 60.54
CA GLU A 406 -26.00 5.88 61.85
C GLU A 406 -26.67 7.26 61.94
N LEU A 407 -26.57 8.09 60.89
CA LEU A 407 -27.25 9.39 60.86
C LEU A 407 -28.77 9.22 60.88
N ALA A 408 -29.31 8.25 60.15
CA ALA A 408 -30.74 7.94 60.15
C ALA A 408 -31.22 7.43 61.52
N GLU A 409 -30.43 6.58 62.19
CA GLU A 409 -30.72 6.12 63.56
C GLU A 409 -30.66 7.25 64.57
N LYS A 410 -29.59 8.07 64.54
CA LYS A 410 -29.49 9.26 65.38
C LYS A 410 -30.66 10.21 65.15
N GLN A 411 -31.11 10.39 63.91
CA GLN A 411 -32.26 11.22 63.58
C GLN A 411 -33.57 10.63 64.15
N ARG A 412 -33.77 9.31 64.06
CA ARG A 412 -34.91 8.63 64.70
C ARG A 412 -34.89 8.77 66.23
N ASP A 413 -33.72 8.65 66.84
CA ASP A 413 -33.58 8.80 68.30
C ASP A 413 -33.77 10.25 68.75
N MET A 414 -33.29 11.21 67.96
CA MET A 414 -33.59 12.63 68.17
C MET A 414 -35.09 12.91 68.07
N GLU A 415 -35.78 12.33 67.08
CA GLU A 415 -37.23 12.48 66.94
C GLU A 415 -37.98 11.85 68.13
N ARG A 416 -37.56 10.66 68.58
CA ARG A 416 -38.11 10.02 69.80
C ARG A 416 -37.90 10.89 71.04
N ARG A 417 -36.70 11.49 71.19
CA ARG A 417 -36.41 12.41 72.30
C ARG A 417 -37.26 13.67 72.21
N ARG A 418 -37.42 14.23 71.01
CA ARG A 418 -38.28 15.39 70.76
C ARG A 418 -39.73 15.12 71.15
N ILE A 419 -40.29 13.99 70.70
CA ILE A 419 -41.65 13.58 71.08
C ILE A 419 -41.78 13.42 72.60
N ARG A 420 -40.78 12.84 73.28
CA ARG A 420 -40.79 12.74 74.76
C ARG A 420 -40.75 14.12 75.42
N ILE A 421 -39.92 15.04 74.92
CA ILE A 421 -39.85 16.42 75.41
C ILE A 421 -41.21 17.10 75.24
N GLU A 422 -41.80 17.04 74.04
CA GLU A 422 -43.13 17.60 73.76
C GLU A 422 -44.22 17.00 74.66
N GLN A 423 -44.18 15.68 74.93
CA GLN A 423 -45.10 15.04 75.88
C GLN A 423 -44.89 15.53 77.32
N THR A 424 -43.64 15.71 77.76
CA THR A 424 -43.35 16.23 79.10
C THR A 424 -43.69 17.71 79.24
N GLU A 425 -43.47 18.51 78.20
CA GLU A 425 -43.88 19.92 78.15
C GLU A 425 -45.40 20.03 78.24
N LYS A 426 -46.14 19.21 77.47
CA LYS A 426 -47.60 19.16 77.57
C LYS A 426 -48.06 18.80 78.99
N LYS A 427 -47.47 17.77 79.60
CA LYS A 427 -47.78 17.41 81.00
C LYS A 427 -47.45 18.54 81.99
N MET A 428 -46.36 19.28 81.77
CA MET A 428 -46.02 20.44 82.61
C MET A 428 -47.04 21.56 82.46
N VAL A 429 -47.53 21.82 81.24
CA VAL A 429 -48.60 22.79 80.99
C VAL A 429 -49.89 22.33 81.68
N ASP A 430 -50.31 21.08 81.49
CA ASP A 430 -51.50 20.52 82.12
C ASP A 430 -51.42 20.59 83.67
N LEU A 431 -50.25 20.28 84.25
CA LEU A 431 -49.99 20.41 85.70
C LEU A 431 -50.03 21.86 86.15
N LYS A 432 -49.48 22.78 85.37
CA LYS A 432 -49.50 24.22 85.68
C LYS A 432 -50.94 24.75 85.67
N GLU A 433 -51.74 24.39 84.67
CA GLU A 433 -53.17 24.72 84.62
C GLU A 433 -53.93 24.13 85.81
N ASN A 434 -53.64 22.87 86.20
CA ASN A 434 -54.25 22.27 87.38
C ASN A 434 -53.88 23.00 88.68
N ILE A 435 -52.61 23.36 88.87
CA ILE A 435 -52.16 24.14 90.05
C ILE A 435 -52.80 25.54 90.03
N GLU A 436 -52.87 26.20 88.88
CA GLU A 436 -53.56 27.49 88.74
C GLU A 436 -55.04 27.37 89.10
N ASN A 437 -55.72 26.30 88.67
CA ASN A 437 -57.11 26.01 89.05
C ASN A 437 -57.27 25.72 90.54
N GLU A 438 -56.36 24.96 91.15
CA GLU A 438 -56.36 24.71 92.60
C GLU A 438 -56.11 26.00 93.40
N ILE A 439 -55.19 26.86 92.95
CA ILE A 439 -54.96 28.18 93.55
C ILE A 439 -56.22 29.04 93.44
N HIS A 440 -56.88 29.08 92.27
CA HIS A 440 -58.14 29.80 92.09
C HIS A 440 -59.24 29.25 93.02
N SER A 441 -59.38 27.92 93.11
CA SER A 441 -60.35 27.30 94.01
C SER A 441 -60.07 27.60 95.49
N ALA A 442 -58.81 27.52 95.92
CA ALA A 442 -58.40 27.86 97.28
C ALA A 442 -58.58 29.36 97.58
N HIS A 443 -58.33 30.23 96.59
CA HIS A 443 -58.60 31.66 96.70
C HIS A 443 -60.09 31.97 96.81
N ASP A 444 -60.95 31.29 96.04
CA ASP A 444 -62.40 31.39 96.13
C ASP A 444 -62.92 30.89 97.49
N GLU A 445 -62.38 29.79 98.01
CA GLU A 445 -62.69 29.31 99.36
C GLU A 445 -62.23 30.28 100.45
N TYR A 446 -61.05 30.88 100.30
CA TYR A 446 -60.55 31.93 101.18
C TYR A 446 -61.48 33.16 101.17
N LEU A 447 -61.92 33.62 100.00
CA LEU A 447 -62.89 34.72 99.87
C LEU A 447 -64.24 34.39 100.51
N LYS A 448 -64.72 33.15 100.38
CA LYS A 448 -65.93 32.67 101.08
C LYS A 448 -65.75 32.71 102.59
N LEU A 449 -64.62 32.24 103.13
CA LEU A 449 -64.29 32.33 104.55
C LEU A 449 -64.17 33.79 105.02
N GLU A 450 -63.53 34.66 104.24
CA GLU A 450 -63.41 36.08 104.56
C GLU A 450 -64.78 36.76 104.59
N SER A 451 -65.67 36.43 103.64
CA SER A 451 -67.06 36.92 103.64
C SER A 451 -67.88 36.36 104.81
N HIS A 452 -67.69 35.10 105.20
CA HIS A 452 -68.32 34.52 106.39
C HIS A 452 -67.83 35.18 107.69
N ILE A 453 -66.53 35.49 107.79
CA ILE A 453 -65.97 36.21 108.94
C ILE A 453 -66.50 37.64 108.97
N LYS A 454 -66.55 38.34 107.82
CA LYS A 454 -67.18 39.67 107.73
C LYS A 454 -68.66 39.64 108.11
N LEU A 455 -69.40 38.62 107.68
CA LEU A 455 -70.79 38.38 108.08
C LEU A 455 -70.91 38.18 109.59
N TYR A 456 -70.07 37.32 110.18
CA TYR A 456 -70.04 37.09 111.63
C TYR A 456 -69.69 38.35 112.43
N ILE A 457 -68.74 39.16 111.94
CA ILE A 457 -68.40 40.47 112.53
C ILE A 457 -69.60 41.42 112.43
N THR A 458 -70.28 41.49 111.28
CA THR A 458 -71.47 42.34 111.13
C THR A 458 -72.69 41.85 111.91
N GLU A 459 -72.80 40.55 112.19
CA GLU A 459 -73.84 39.99 113.06
C GLU A 459 -73.53 40.25 114.54
N MET A 460 -72.26 40.14 114.94
CA MET A 460 -71.77 40.54 116.28
C MET A 460 -71.95 42.03 116.54
N GLU A 461 -71.70 42.91 115.56
CA GLU A 461 -71.91 44.36 115.66
C GLU A 461 -73.40 44.74 115.75
N LYS A 462 -74.33 43.86 115.34
CA LYS A 462 -75.79 44.07 115.50
C LYS A 462 -76.33 43.54 116.84
N CYS A 463 -75.53 42.81 117.60
CA CYS A 463 -75.88 42.28 118.93
C CYS A 463 -75.30 43.11 120.10
N LEU A 464 -74.67 44.25 119.80
CA LEU A 464 -74.31 45.34 120.72
C LEU A 464 -75.23 46.53 120.44
#